data_AF-A0A1J3E396-F1
#
_entry.id   AF-A0A1J3E396-F1
#
_cell.length_a   1.000
_cell.length_b   1.000
_cell.length_c   1.000
_cell.angle_alpha   90.00
_cell.angle_beta   90.00
_cell.angle_gamma   90.00
#
_symmetry.space_group_name_H-M   'P 1'
#
loop_
_entity.id
_entity.type
_entity.pdbx_description
1 polymer ?
#
loop_
_entity_poly.entity_id
_entity_poly.type
_entity_poly.pdbx_seq_one_letter_code
_entity_poly.pdbx_strand_id
1 'polypeptide(L)'
;IWPGNSTDVPKGWEIPTKGKKLRVGVPVKKGFFDFIKAEKIDPINNKTNPEGYTIDIFEAALKELTYSVIPEYFRFESPDDDDDSPDDDDDYNNLVYQLHSG
;
A
#
# COMPACT_ATOMS: atom_id res chain seq x y z
N ILE A 1 2.01 7.74 35.67
CA ILE A 1 1.18 8.90 35.27
C ILE A 1 1.84 9.51 34.04
N TRP A 2 1.12 9.58 32.93
CA TRP A 2 1.61 10.18 31.69
C TRP A 2 1.48 11.70 31.71
N PRO A 3 2.17 12.44 30.82
CA PRO A 3 2.01 13.90 30.75
C PRO A 3 0.53 14.26 30.60
N GLY A 4 -0.01 15.08 31.51
CA GLY A 4 -1.44 15.41 31.57
C GLY A 4 -2.25 14.70 32.67
N ASN A 5 -1.59 14.05 33.64
CA ASN A 5 -2.24 13.45 34.81
C ASN A 5 -3.13 12.23 34.53
N SER A 6 -2.92 11.52 33.41
CA SER A 6 -3.59 10.27 33.10
C SER A 6 -2.85 9.04 33.67
N THR A 7 -3.58 8.10 34.26
CA THR A 7 -3.09 6.76 34.63
C THR A 7 -3.14 5.77 33.47
N ASP A 8 -3.86 6.09 32.40
CA ASP A 8 -3.95 5.25 31.21
C ASP A 8 -2.69 5.41 30.38
N VAL A 9 -2.12 4.28 29.95
CA VAL A 9 -1.00 4.26 29.01
C VAL A 9 -1.48 4.85 27.68
N PRO A 10 -0.97 6.03 27.24
CA PRO A 10 -1.31 6.60 25.97
C PRO A 10 -0.79 5.61 24.94
N LYS A 11 -1.73 5.04 24.20
CA LYS A 11 -1.42 4.22 23.05
C LYS A 11 -0.89 5.16 21.98
N GLY A 12 0.41 5.45 22.01
CA GLY A 12 1.12 6.27 21.01
C GLY A 12 1.12 5.71 19.58
N TRP A 13 0.26 4.71 19.32
CA TRP A 13 0.03 4.00 18.08
C TRP A 13 -1.43 4.10 17.60
N GLU A 14 -2.29 4.85 18.31
CA GLU A 14 -3.59 5.19 17.77
C GLU A 14 -3.38 6.15 16.60
N ILE A 15 -3.41 5.59 15.38
CA ILE A 15 -3.53 6.34 14.14
C ILE A 15 -4.62 7.37 14.39
N PRO A 16 -4.36 8.68 14.18
CA PRO A 16 -5.39 9.67 14.39
C PRO A 16 -6.60 9.22 13.58
N THR A 17 -7.79 9.20 14.16
CA THR A 17 -9.03 8.87 13.43
C THR A 17 -9.35 9.93 12.36
N LYS A 18 -8.54 11.00 12.27
CA LYS A 18 -8.41 11.99 11.19
C LYS A 18 -7.06 11.91 10.44
N GLY A 19 -6.35 10.80 10.57
CA GLY A 19 -4.95 10.60 10.24
C GLY A 19 -4.73 10.07 8.83
N LYS A 20 -3.50 10.26 8.33
CA LYS A 20 -3.08 9.86 6.98
C LYS A 20 -3.44 8.39 6.73
N LYS A 21 -4.09 8.13 5.61
CA LYS A 21 -4.40 6.77 5.13
C LYS A 21 -3.11 6.07 4.73
N LEU A 22 -3.06 4.75 4.88
CA LEU A 22 -1.90 3.95 4.50
C LEU A 22 -1.88 3.85 2.97
N ARG A 23 -0.89 4.45 2.32
CA ARG A 23 -0.72 4.33 0.86
C ARG A 23 0.02 3.03 0.55
N VAL A 24 -0.58 2.19 -0.28
CA VAL A 24 -0.05 0.87 -0.68
C VAL A 24 0.17 0.88 -2.19
N GLY A 25 1.41 0.67 -2.61
CA GLY A 25 1.74 0.54 -4.03
C GLY A 25 1.51 -0.89 -4.51
N VAL A 26 0.82 -1.05 -5.63
CA VAL A 26 0.48 -2.34 -6.22
C VAL A 26 1.17 -2.46 -7.58
N PRO A 27 2.21 -3.31 -7.71
CA PRO A 27 2.92 -3.48 -8.97
C PRO A 27 2.04 -4.18 -10.01
N VAL A 28 2.18 -3.77 -11.28
CA VAL A 28 1.45 -4.36 -12.40
C VAL A 28 2.44 -5.13 -13.28
N LYS A 29 2.99 -6.22 -12.75
CA LYS A 29 3.90 -7.07 -13.54
C LYS A 29 3.08 -7.98 -14.47
N LYS A 30 3.41 -7.95 -15.76
CA LYS A 30 2.78 -8.81 -16.78
C LYS A 30 3.03 -10.29 -16.41
N GLY A 31 1.98 -11.10 -16.33
CA GLY A 31 2.07 -12.53 -16.01
C GLY A 31 1.99 -12.90 -14.51
N PHE A 32 1.93 -11.91 -13.61
CA PHE A 32 1.79 -12.13 -12.15
C PHE A 32 0.33 -12.07 -11.64
N PHE A 33 -0.63 -12.17 -12.56
CA PHE A 33 -2.05 -11.91 -12.31
C PHE A 33 -2.72 -12.88 -11.34
N ASP A 34 -2.15 -14.07 -11.13
CA ASP A 34 -2.67 -15.07 -10.18
C ASP A 34 -2.52 -14.62 -8.72
N PHE A 35 -1.52 -13.77 -8.43
CA PHE A 35 -1.24 -13.32 -7.07
C PHE A 35 -1.75 -11.91 -6.81
N ILE A 36 -1.63 -11.03 -7.81
CA ILE A 36 -2.01 -9.61 -7.72
C ILE A 36 -2.51 -9.15 -9.08
N LYS A 37 -3.71 -8.58 -9.10
CA LYS A 37 -4.35 -7.95 -10.24
C LYS A 37 -4.77 -6.54 -9.86
N ALA A 38 -4.16 -5.53 -10.45
CA ALA A 38 -4.55 -4.14 -10.25
C ALA A 38 -5.44 -3.68 -11.43
N GLU A 39 -6.76 -3.69 -11.24
CA GLU A 39 -7.68 -3.18 -12.26
C GLU A 39 -7.64 -1.65 -12.32
N LYS A 40 -7.71 -1.09 -13.54
CA LYS A 40 -7.59 0.35 -13.77
C LYS A 40 -8.92 1.02 -13.47
N ILE A 41 -8.98 1.81 -12.39
CA ILE A 41 -10.23 2.46 -11.95
C ILE A 41 -10.16 3.98 -12.07
N ASP A 42 -8.98 4.60 -11.96
CA ASP A 42 -8.83 6.06 -12.09
C ASP A 42 -7.57 6.45 -12.90
N PRO A 43 -7.72 7.00 -14.13
CA PRO A 43 -6.59 7.45 -14.96
C PRO A 43 -5.95 8.76 -14.47
N ILE A 44 -6.54 9.45 -13.50
CA ILE A 44 -6.08 10.76 -13.01
C ILE A 44 -5.20 10.59 -11.76
N ASN A 45 -5.57 9.68 -10.86
CA ASN A 45 -4.92 9.55 -9.54
C ASN A 45 -4.15 8.24 -9.34
N ASN A 46 -4.05 7.39 -10.37
CA ASN A 46 -3.49 6.03 -10.29
C ASN A 46 -4.11 5.16 -9.18
N LYS A 47 -5.30 5.50 -8.69
CA LYS A 47 -6.01 4.67 -7.72
C LYS A 47 -6.51 3.40 -8.39
N THR A 48 -6.38 2.30 -7.67
CA THR A 48 -6.78 0.98 -8.14
C THR A 48 -7.53 0.24 -7.04
N ASN A 49 -8.36 -0.73 -7.43
CA ASN A 49 -8.86 -1.73 -6.52
C ASN A 49 -8.13 -3.03 -6.86
N PRO A 50 -7.13 -3.42 -6.07
CA PRO A 50 -6.37 -4.61 -6.36
C PRO A 50 -7.14 -5.84 -5.89
N GLU A 51 -6.99 -6.93 -6.63
CA GLU A 51 -7.54 -8.24 -6.32
C GLU A 51 -6.41 -9.27 -6.35
N GLY A 52 -6.62 -10.42 -5.71
CA GLY A 52 -5.67 -11.53 -5.72
C GLY A 52 -5.26 -11.98 -4.32
N TYR A 53 -4.62 -13.15 -4.27
CA TYR A 53 -4.31 -13.84 -3.02
C TYR A 53 -3.52 -12.99 -2.01
N THR A 54 -2.57 -12.18 -2.48
CA THR A 54 -1.76 -11.33 -1.60
C THR A 54 -2.58 -10.20 -0.96
N ILE A 55 -3.56 -9.66 -1.69
CA ILE A 55 -4.46 -8.63 -1.17
C ILE A 55 -5.37 -9.21 -0.09
N ASP A 56 -5.88 -10.42 -0.29
CA ASP A 56 -6.73 -11.09 0.69
C ASP A 56 -5.98 -11.35 2.01
N ILE A 57 -4.73 -11.80 1.95
CA ILE A 57 -3.88 -11.98 3.14
C ILE A 57 -3.63 -10.63 3.83
N PHE A 58 -3.29 -9.61 3.06
CA PHE A 58 -3.00 -8.29 3.61
C PHE A 58 -4.23 -7.70 4.32
N GLU A 59 -5.40 -7.73 3.69
CA GLU A 59 -6.67 -7.30 4.29
C GLU A 59 -7.06 -8.13 5.52
N ALA A 60 -6.80 -9.44 5.51
CA ALA A 60 -7.00 -10.28 6.69
C ALA A 60 -6.07 -9.86 7.84
N ALA A 61 -4.79 -9.59 7.57
CA ALA A 61 -3.84 -9.11 8.57
C ALA A 61 -4.25 -7.74 9.13
N LEU A 62 -4.78 -6.82 8.29
CA LEU A 62 -5.30 -5.53 8.75
C LEU A 62 -6.49 -5.69 9.71
N LYS A 63 -7.36 -6.69 9.49
CA LYS A 63 -8.52 -6.95 10.35
C LYS A 63 -8.14 -7.47 11.74
N GLU A 64 -7.00 -8.15 11.87
CA GLU A 64 -6.47 -8.63 13.15
C GLU A 64 -5.82 -7.52 14.00
N LEU A 65 -5.59 -6.34 13.43
CA LEU A 65 -5.01 -5.22 14.16
C LEU A 65 -6.00 -4.68 15.21
N THR A 66 -5.49 -4.35 16.39
CA THR A 66 -6.27 -3.76 17.49
C THR A 66 -6.70 -2.31 17.23
N TYR A 67 -6.38 -1.75 16.06
CA TYR A 67 -6.66 -0.40 15.62
C TYR A 67 -7.03 -0.37 14.13
N SER A 68 -7.85 0.62 13.74
CA SER A 68 -8.32 0.75 12.35
C SER A 68 -7.22 1.31 11.45
N VAL A 69 -6.86 0.56 10.42
CA VAL A 69 -6.00 1.01 9.31
C VAL A 69 -6.84 1.06 8.04
N ILE A 70 -6.87 2.20 7.36
CA ILE A 70 -7.58 2.36 6.09
C ILE A 70 -6.52 2.38 4.97
N PRO A 71 -6.40 1.31 4.17
CA PRO A 71 -5.49 1.29 3.02
C PRO A 71 -6.05 2.13 1.86
N GLU A 72 -5.15 2.77 1.12
CA GLU A 72 -5.40 3.33 -0.21
C GLU A 72 -4.39 2.75 -1.19
N TYR A 73 -4.91 2.08 -2.22
CA TYR A 73 -4.09 1.37 -3.19
C TYR A 73 -3.81 2.24 -4.42
N PHE A 74 -2.53 2.26 -4.81
CA PHE A 74 -2.03 2.98 -5.97
C PHE A 74 -1.34 2.02 -6.91
N ARG A 75 -1.74 2.06 -8.17
CA ARG A 75 -1.14 1.26 -9.24
C ARG A 75 0.28 1.74 -9.52
N PHE A 76 1.22 0.81 -9.63
CA PHE A 76 2.60 1.06 -10.00
C PHE A 76 2.94 0.28 -11.29
N GLU A 77 3.32 1.01 -12.33
CA GLU A 77 3.89 0.47 -13.56
C GLU A 77 5.39 0.75 -13.54
N SER A 78 6.20 -0.28 -13.77
CA SER A 78 7.63 -0.06 -13.95
C SER A 78 7.84 0.45 -15.38
N PRO A 79 8.68 1.48 -15.61
CA PRO A 79 9.00 1.91 -16.98
C PRO A 79 9.67 0.80 -17.80
N ASP A 80 10.26 -0.20 -17.15
CA ASP A 80 11.03 -1.28 -17.76
C ASP A 80 10.22 -2.59 -17.89
N ASP A 81 8.89 -2.53 -17.95
CA ASP A 81 8.01 -3.69 -18.21
C ASP A 81 8.18 -4.30 -19.64
N ASP A 82 9.21 -3.89 -20.39
CA ASP A 82 9.73 -4.61 -21.56
C ASP A 82 10.54 -5.83 -21.08
N ASP A 83 9.84 -6.97 -21.06
CA ASP A 83 10.17 -8.38 -20.71
C ASP A 83 11.54 -8.93 -21.18
N ASP A 84 12.41 -8.14 -21.80
CA ASP A 84 13.67 -8.55 -22.44
C ASP A 84 14.91 -7.72 -22.00
N SER A 85 14.76 -6.79 -21.05
CA SER A 85 15.93 -6.10 -20.48
C SER A 85 16.58 -6.97 -19.39
N PRO A 86 17.86 -7.36 -19.51
CA PRO A 86 18.58 -8.13 -18.48
C PRO A 86 18.96 -7.30 -17.25
N ASP A 87 18.71 -6.00 -17.31
CA ASP A 87 18.92 -5.01 -16.26
C ASP A 87 17.54 -4.41 -15.85
N ASP A 88 16.52 -5.25 -15.72
CA ASP A 88 15.28 -4.94 -15.04
C ASP A 88 15.57 -4.81 -13.55
N ASP A 89 16.19 -3.69 -13.18
CA ASP A 89 16.21 -3.17 -11.82
C ASP A 89 14.74 -2.95 -11.42
N ASP A 90 14.11 -4.02 -10.91
CA ASP A 90 12.85 -4.08 -10.19
C ASP A 90 13.01 -3.22 -8.91
N ASP A 91 13.27 -1.92 -9.06
CA ASP A 91 13.77 -1.09 -8.00
C ASP A 91 12.60 -0.63 -7.14
N TYR A 92 12.31 -1.41 -6.10
CA TYR A 92 11.36 -1.05 -5.05
C TYR A 92 11.59 0.38 -4.51
N ASN A 93 12.78 0.97 -4.67
CA ASN A 93 13.01 2.37 -4.34
C ASN A 93 12.14 3.33 -5.18
N ASN A 94 11.92 3.05 -6.48
CA ASN A 94 11.07 3.87 -7.34
C ASN A 94 9.61 3.87 -6.85
N LEU A 95 9.11 2.74 -6.35
CA LEU A 95 7.79 2.64 -5.73
C LEU A 95 7.69 3.54 -4.49
N VAL A 96 8.73 3.56 -3.65
CA VAL A 96 8.79 4.43 -2.47
C VAL A 96 8.76 5.91 -2.89
N TYR A 97 9.53 6.30 -3.90
CA TYR A 97 9.55 7.68 -4.40
C TYR A 97 8.18 8.13 -4.91
N GLN A 98 7.49 7.32 -5.72
CA GLN A 98 6.19 7.69 -6.27
C GLN A 98 5.09 7.81 -5.20
N LEU A 99 5.09 6.91 -4.21
CA LEU A 99 4.14 6.98 -3.09
C LEU A 99 4.40 8.17 -2.15
N HIS A 100 5.65 8.61 -2.00
CA HIS A 100 5.99 9.75 -1.16
C HIS A 100 5.82 11.10 -1.86
N SER A 101 5.93 11.15 -3.19
CA SER A 101 5.99 12.40 -3.95
C SER A 101 4.66 12.81 -4.60
N GLY A 102 3.68 11.90 -4.71
CA GLY A 102 2.34 12.17 -5.23
C GLY A 102 1.26 12.38 -4.18
#